data_AF-A0A966W2K1-F1
#
_entry.id   AF-A0A966W2K1-F1
#
_cell.length_a   1.000
_cell.length_b   1.000
_cell.length_c   1.000
_cell.angle_alpha   90.00
_cell.angle_beta   90.00
_cell.angle_gamma   90.00
#
_symmetry.space_group_name_H-M   'P 1'
#
loop_
_entity.id
_entity.type
_entity.pdbx_description
1 polymer ?
#
loop_
_entity_poly.entity_id
_entity_poly.type
_entity_poly.pdbx_seq_one_letter_code
_entity_poly.pdbx_strand_id
1 'polypeptide(L)'
;VAIAPDNKTVAAAGGDGVIRLFNAENGSALKEFPSVTVNASSKALAAKKFEVPTVAAPKTDGEPEALPKDAKVVALEVEPKEITLGKWTDSAQLIVYAALDNGERLDATRLVKLELSGLSKSAAEVLPGGVIRPKANGSTTVKATLAGKSVSVPVKVSGVAKDQLADFIRDVNPVLTKAGCNAGTCHGAKDGKNGFKLSLRGYDAEYDVRAFTDELASRRANVASPDDSLMLLKATAAVPHQGQQVFQPGDVSYRVVREWIGAGAKLNPAASRVVKIDLSPKNPVVQRVGARQQMRVIATYADGSTRDVTTLAFVDTGNQDVARTDSANVVTTLRRGEAPMLARFEGAYAATTVTVMGDR
;
A
#
# COMPACT_ATOMS: atom_id res chain seq x y z
N VAL A 1 9.57 -26.80 18.24
CA VAL A 1 9.43 -28.13 18.87
C VAL A 1 10.74 -28.46 19.57
N ALA A 2 10.68 -28.98 20.79
CA ALA A 2 11.83 -29.44 21.55
C ALA A 2 11.56 -30.85 22.09
N ILE A 3 12.58 -31.67 22.22
CA ILE A 3 12.48 -33.03 22.76
C ILE A 3 13.22 -33.04 24.09
N ALA A 4 12.59 -33.62 25.12
CA ALA A 4 13.23 -33.78 26.42
C ALA A 4 14.45 -34.72 26.31
N PRO A 5 15.51 -34.54 27.14
CA PRO A 5 16.72 -35.37 27.07
C PRO A 5 16.47 -36.88 27.26
N ASP A 6 15.36 -37.24 27.88
CA ASP A 6 14.94 -38.64 28.08
C ASP A 6 14.22 -39.24 26.85
N ASN A 7 14.01 -38.45 25.79
CA ASN A 7 13.27 -38.77 24.57
C ASN A 7 11.81 -39.21 24.80
N LYS A 8 11.24 -39.02 25.99
CA LYS A 8 9.86 -39.45 26.31
C LYS A 8 8.83 -38.35 26.08
N THR A 9 9.27 -37.09 26.05
CA THR A 9 8.38 -35.94 25.94
C THR A 9 8.77 -35.03 24.78
N VAL A 10 7.77 -34.65 23.98
CA VAL A 10 7.90 -33.65 22.93
C VAL A 10 7.14 -32.40 23.35
N ALA A 11 7.82 -31.26 23.42
CA ALA A 11 7.19 -29.96 23.61
C ALA A 11 6.95 -29.29 22.25
N ALA A 12 5.70 -28.92 21.98
CA ALA A 12 5.33 -28.09 20.84
C ALA A 12 4.61 -26.83 21.33
N ALA A 13 4.95 -25.69 20.74
CA ALA A 13 4.22 -24.45 20.90
C ALA A 13 3.54 -24.14 19.58
N GLY A 14 2.24 -23.80 19.63
CA GLY A 14 1.45 -23.41 18.47
C GLY A 14 1.19 -21.91 18.40
N GLY A 15 0.73 -21.44 17.24
CA GLY A 15 0.27 -20.06 17.06
C GLY A 15 -1.03 -19.72 17.81
N ASP A 16 -1.61 -20.68 18.53
CA ASP A 16 -2.73 -20.50 19.45
C ASP A 16 -2.31 -20.04 20.86
N GLY A 17 -1.00 -19.86 21.08
CA GLY A 17 -0.46 -19.40 22.36
C GLY A 17 -0.43 -20.48 23.45
N VAL A 18 -0.66 -21.74 23.08
CA VAL A 18 -0.64 -22.89 24.00
C VAL A 18 0.61 -23.71 23.76
N ILE A 19 1.34 -23.99 24.85
CA ILE A 19 2.43 -24.96 24.88
C ILE A 19 1.81 -26.30 25.27
N ARG A 20 2.09 -27.32 24.45
CA ARG A 20 1.65 -28.68 24.64
C ARG A 20 2.84 -29.59 24.85
N LEU A 21 2.75 -30.44 25.86
CA LEU A 21 3.66 -31.55 26.06
C LEU A 21 2.98 -32.82 25.57
N PHE A 22 3.62 -33.55 24.69
CA PHE A 22 3.16 -34.82 24.15
C PHE A 22 4.04 -35.96 24.62
N ASN A 23 3.45 -37.13 24.84
CA ASN A 23 4.20 -38.37 24.96
C ASN A 23 4.80 -38.71 23.59
N ALA A 24 6.12 -38.90 23.54
CA ALA A 24 6.86 -39.11 22.30
C ALA A 24 6.55 -40.46 21.63
N GLU A 25 6.10 -41.46 22.39
CA GLU A 25 5.85 -42.82 21.92
C GLU A 25 4.47 -42.97 21.27
N ASN A 26 3.44 -42.34 21.85
CA ASN A 26 2.05 -42.51 21.41
C ASN A 26 1.35 -41.22 20.97
N GLY A 27 2.02 -40.06 21.04
CA GLY A 27 1.49 -38.77 20.60
C GLY A 27 0.38 -38.17 21.48
N SER A 28 0.06 -38.78 22.62
CA SER A 28 -0.98 -38.27 23.53
C SER A 28 -0.54 -36.98 24.22
N ALA A 29 -1.48 -36.04 24.41
CA ALA A 29 -1.23 -34.80 25.14
C ALA A 29 -1.10 -35.09 26.65
N LEU A 30 0.05 -34.74 27.23
CA LEU A 30 0.36 -34.87 28.66
C LEU A 30 -0.04 -33.62 29.45
N LYS A 31 0.19 -32.44 28.87
CA LYS A 31 -0.08 -31.15 29.54
C LYS A 31 -0.26 -30.04 28.52
N GLU A 32 -1.17 -29.12 28.82
CA GLU A 32 -1.34 -27.87 28.09
C GLU A 32 -1.24 -26.68 29.05
N PHE A 33 -0.54 -25.62 28.64
CA PHE A 33 -0.44 -24.39 29.41
C PHE A 33 -0.16 -23.19 28.49
N PRO A 34 -0.61 -21.97 28.85
CA PRO A 34 -0.36 -20.78 28.04
C PRO A 34 1.15 -20.48 28.01
N SER A 35 1.64 -20.02 26.85
CA SER A 35 3.04 -19.62 26.68
C SER A 35 3.43 -18.40 27.54
N VAL A 36 2.46 -17.54 27.85
CA VAL A 36 2.63 -16.35 28.69
C VAL A 36 1.41 -16.18 29.59
N THR A 37 1.62 -15.96 30.89
CA THR A 37 0.55 -15.60 31.82
C THR A 37 0.18 -14.13 31.65
N VAL A 38 -1.01 -13.86 31.12
CA VAL A 38 -1.50 -12.49 30.90
C VAL A 38 -2.02 -11.92 32.21
N ASN A 39 -1.30 -10.95 32.80
CA ASN A 39 -1.69 -10.25 34.02
C ASN A 39 -2.03 -8.76 33.73
N ALA A 40 -2.49 -8.01 34.74
CA ALA A 40 -2.90 -6.62 34.55
C ALA A 40 -1.76 -5.73 34.01
N SER A 41 -0.54 -5.94 34.49
CA SER A 41 0.67 -5.26 34.01
C SER A 41 1.00 -5.59 32.55
N SER A 42 0.91 -6.86 32.13
CA SER A 42 1.18 -7.26 30.75
C SER A 42 0.10 -6.75 29.79
N LYS A 43 -1.16 -6.65 30.24
CA LYS A 43 -2.23 -5.97 29.49
C LYS A 43 -1.94 -4.48 29.31
N ALA A 44 -1.44 -3.81 30.34
CA ALA A 44 -1.08 -2.38 30.28
C ALA A 44 0.12 -2.11 29.36
N LEU A 45 1.12 -3.00 29.35
CA LEU A 45 2.25 -2.96 28.41
C LEU A 45 1.79 -3.19 26.96
N ALA A 46 0.90 -4.15 26.71
CA ALA A 46 0.30 -4.38 25.39
C ALA A 46 -0.61 -3.22 24.93
N ALA A 47 -1.17 -2.44 25.86
CA ALA A 47 -2.03 -1.30 25.57
C ALA A 47 -1.27 -0.01 25.20
N LYS A 48 0.07 0.00 25.24
CA LYS A 48 0.85 1.13 24.71
C LYS A 48 0.61 1.23 23.21
N LYS A 49 -0.29 2.15 22.84
CA LYS A 49 -0.49 2.55 21.46
C LYS A 49 0.77 3.26 21.00
N PHE A 50 1.40 2.76 19.95
CA PHE A 50 2.31 3.58 19.16
C PHE A 50 1.50 4.80 18.68
N GLU A 51 1.93 5.99 19.08
CA GLU A 51 1.47 7.21 18.41
C GLU A 51 1.94 7.11 16.96
N VAL A 52 0.97 7.14 16.04
CA VAL A 52 1.24 7.16 14.60
C VAL A 52 1.84 8.52 14.28
N PRO A 53 3.13 8.61 13.91
CA PRO A 53 3.73 9.85 13.44
C PRO A 53 2.99 10.33 12.19
N THR A 54 2.96 11.63 11.99
CA THR A 54 2.41 12.22 10.77
C THR A 54 3.17 11.68 9.56
N VAL A 55 2.44 11.00 8.68
CA VAL A 55 2.99 10.32 7.49
C VAL A 55 3.63 11.34 6.56
N ALA A 56 4.88 11.10 6.15
CA ALA A 56 5.47 11.84 5.04
C ALA A 56 4.77 11.44 3.73
N ALA A 57 4.40 12.42 2.91
CA ALA A 57 3.81 12.15 1.61
C ALA A 57 4.74 11.29 0.72
N PRO A 58 4.19 10.52 -0.23
CA PRO A 58 5.00 9.91 -1.28
C PRO A 58 5.91 10.97 -1.89
N LYS A 59 7.20 10.65 -2.02
CA LYS A 59 8.16 11.58 -2.62
C LYS A 59 7.83 11.72 -4.10
N THR A 60 7.27 12.87 -4.47
CA THR A 60 7.42 13.39 -5.83
C THR A 60 8.86 13.85 -6.01
N ASP A 61 9.32 14.02 -7.24
CA ASP A 61 10.67 14.50 -7.57
C ASP A 61 11.01 15.93 -7.06
N GLY A 62 10.15 16.55 -6.25
CA GLY A 62 10.45 17.76 -5.47
C GLY A 62 10.45 19.07 -6.25
N GLU A 63 10.33 19.03 -7.58
CA GLU A 63 10.25 20.24 -8.40
C GLU A 63 8.90 20.95 -8.18
N PRO A 64 8.92 22.25 -7.83
CA PRO A 64 7.71 23.05 -7.70
C PRO A 64 6.95 23.12 -9.03
N GLU A 65 5.74 22.58 -9.05
CA GLU A 65 4.83 22.76 -10.18
C GLU A 65 4.07 24.08 -10.03
N ALA A 66 3.92 24.82 -11.12
CA ALA A 66 3.15 26.04 -11.17
C ALA A 66 2.23 26.04 -12.39
N LEU A 67 1.12 26.77 -12.30
CA LEU A 67 0.35 27.10 -13.49
C LEU A 67 1.24 27.87 -14.47
N PRO A 68 1.15 27.59 -15.78
CA PRO A 68 1.82 28.41 -16.76
C PRO A 68 1.40 29.88 -16.65
N LYS A 69 2.31 30.81 -16.97
CA LYS A 69 2.09 32.26 -16.75
C LYS A 69 0.90 32.81 -17.53
N ASP A 70 0.62 32.21 -18.69
CA ASP A 70 -0.47 32.52 -19.61
C ASP A 70 -1.77 31.75 -19.31
N ALA A 71 -1.75 30.81 -18.35
CA ALA A 71 -2.87 29.91 -18.11
C ALA A 71 -4.02 30.61 -17.36
N LYS A 72 -5.19 30.71 -18.02
CA LYS A 72 -6.43 31.16 -17.41
C LYS A 72 -7.38 29.99 -17.18
N VAL A 73 -7.49 29.55 -15.94
CA VAL A 73 -8.39 28.45 -15.55
C VAL A 73 -9.86 28.87 -15.64
N VAL A 74 -10.63 28.21 -16.49
CA VAL A 74 -12.07 28.46 -16.66
C VAL A 74 -12.94 27.52 -15.85
N ALA A 75 -12.51 26.26 -15.68
CA ALA A 75 -13.20 25.24 -14.91
C ALA A 75 -12.22 24.22 -14.30
N LEU A 76 -12.68 23.51 -13.26
CA LEU A 76 -12.01 22.34 -12.72
C LEU A 76 -12.87 21.11 -12.95
N GLU A 77 -12.23 20.03 -13.37
CA GLU A 77 -12.83 18.70 -13.52
C GLU A 77 -12.13 17.72 -12.59
N VAL A 78 -12.79 16.62 -12.27
CA VAL A 78 -12.27 15.67 -11.30
C VAL A 78 -12.62 14.23 -11.67
N GLU A 79 -11.65 13.35 -11.45
CA GLU A 79 -11.79 11.91 -11.59
C GLU A 79 -11.19 11.20 -10.36
N PRO A 80 -11.92 10.28 -9.71
CA PRO A 80 -13.32 9.92 -9.96
C PRO A 80 -14.29 11.01 -9.48
N LYS A 81 -15.54 10.96 -9.99
CA LYS A 81 -16.62 11.90 -9.59
C LYS A 81 -17.18 11.62 -8.19
N GLU A 82 -16.97 10.42 -7.67
CA GLU A 82 -17.32 10.00 -6.31
C GLU A 82 -16.29 9.00 -5.79
N ILE A 83 -16.13 8.93 -4.48
CA ILE A 83 -15.19 8.02 -3.82
C ILE A 83 -15.94 7.20 -2.78
N THR A 84 -15.76 5.88 -2.83
CA THR A 84 -16.20 4.95 -1.77
C THR A 84 -14.98 4.22 -1.22
N LEU A 85 -14.82 4.23 0.10
CA LEU A 85 -13.78 3.51 0.84
C LEU A 85 -14.47 2.53 1.78
N GLY A 86 -14.18 1.24 1.63
CA GLY A 86 -14.84 0.14 2.34
C GLY A 86 -13.96 -0.55 3.38
N LYS A 87 -12.66 -0.30 3.36
CA LYS A 87 -11.69 -0.84 4.33
C LYS A 87 -10.76 0.23 4.82
N TRP A 88 -10.19 0.05 6.01
CA TRP A 88 -9.17 0.97 6.51
C TRP A 88 -7.89 0.98 5.65
N THR A 89 -7.63 -0.08 4.88
CA THR A 89 -6.50 -0.21 3.95
C THR A 89 -6.77 0.39 2.58
N ASP A 90 -7.99 0.87 2.32
CA ASP A 90 -8.31 1.48 1.03
C ASP A 90 -7.64 2.86 0.90
N SER A 91 -7.42 3.24 -0.35
CA SER A 91 -7.07 4.60 -0.73
C SER A 91 -7.75 4.92 -2.05
N ALA A 92 -7.95 6.20 -2.36
CA ALA A 92 -8.39 6.63 -3.68
C ALA A 92 -7.48 7.73 -4.21
N GLN A 93 -7.03 7.61 -5.45
CA GLN A 93 -6.31 8.66 -6.15
C GLN A 93 -7.31 9.61 -6.80
N LEU A 94 -7.33 10.85 -6.35
CA LEU A 94 -8.02 11.95 -7.01
C LEU A 94 -7.12 12.54 -8.09
N ILE A 95 -7.64 12.72 -9.30
CA ILE A 95 -7.01 13.50 -10.35
C ILE A 95 -7.90 14.72 -10.59
N VAL A 96 -7.32 15.91 -10.48
CA VAL A 96 -8.02 17.17 -10.76
C VAL A 96 -7.43 17.76 -12.01
N TYR A 97 -8.28 18.06 -12.99
CA TYR A 97 -7.87 18.74 -14.22
C TYR A 97 -8.32 20.19 -14.20
N ALA A 98 -7.47 21.09 -14.66
CA ALA A 98 -7.87 22.47 -14.97
C ALA A 98 -8.09 22.60 -16.47
N ALA A 99 -9.30 23.00 -16.85
CA ALA A 99 -9.62 23.43 -18.20
C ALA A 99 -9.24 24.90 -18.35
N LEU A 100 -8.46 25.21 -19.37
CA LEU A 100 -8.03 26.57 -19.71
C LEU A 100 -8.93 27.19 -20.78
N ASP A 101 -8.90 28.52 -20.88
CA ASP A 101 -9.68 29.27 -21.88
C ASP A 101 -9.24 29.01 -23.33
N ASN A 102 -7.99 28.59 -23.54
CA ASN A 102 -7.45 28.16 -24.84
C ASN A 102 -7.85 26.72 -25.24
N GLY A 103 -8.66 26.02 -24.42
CA GLY A 103 -9.09 24.64 -24.65
C GLY A 103 -8.11 23.57 -24.16
N GLU A 104 -6.95 23.94 -23.60
CA GLU A 104 -6.02 23.01 -22.96
C GLU A 104 -6.61 22.44 -21.66
N ARG A 105 -6.35 21.15 -21.42
CA ARG A 105 -6.68 20.44 -20.18
C ARG A 105 -5.37 20.02 -19.53
N LEU A 106 -5.06 20.55 -18.35
CA LEU A 106 -3.84 20.23 -17.60
C LEU A 106 -4.17 19.45 -16.32
N ASP A 107 -3.29 18.54 -15.91
CA ASP A 107 -3.39 17.91 -14.60
C ASP A 107 -2.99 18.93 -13.51
N ALA A 108 -3.97 19.37 -12.75
CA ALA A 108 -3.85 20.34 -11.68
C ALA A 108 -3.84 19.69 -10.29
N THR A 109 -3.71 18.37 -10.19
CA THR A 109 -3.85 17.60 -8.93
C THR A 109 -2.90 18.09 -7.84
N ARG A 110 -1.70 18.50 -8.23
CA ARG A 110 -0.65 19.01 -7.33
C ARG A 110 -0.70 20.52 -7.13
N LEU A 111 -1.51 21.23 -7.92
CA LEU A 111 -1.69 22.69 -7.88
C LEU A 111 -2.91 23.10 -7.06
N VAL A 112 -3.92 22.24 -6.96
CA VAL A 112 -5.15 22.54 -6.24
C VAL A 112 -4.95 22.48 -4.73
N LYS A 113 -5.62 23.40 -4.02
CA LYS A 113 -5.81 23.28 -2.58
C LYS A 113 -6.97 22.33 -2.34
N LEU A 114 -6.70 21.22 -1.65
CA LEU A 114 -7.68 20.20 -1.27
C LEU A 114 -8.10 20.39 0.18
N GLU A 115 -9.40 20.48 0.43
CA GLU A 115 -9.96 20.59 1.78
C GLU A 115 -11.13 19.65 1.98
N LEU A 116 -11.24 19.08 3.18
CA LEU A 116 -12.43 18.33 3.58
C LEU A 116 -13.52 19.28 4.11
N SER A 117 -14.74 19.01 3.68
CA SER A 117 -15.94 19.74 4.04
C SER A 117 -17.09 18.78 4.36
N GLY A 118 -18.14 19.27 5.03
CA GLY A 118 -19.26 18.46 5.50
C GLY A 118 -19.21 18.14 7.00
N LEU A 119 -20.21 17.38 7.47
CA LEU A 119 -20.41 17.10 8.90
C LEU A 119 -19.41 16.07 9.45
N SER A 120 -18.93 15.14 8.62
CA SER A 120 -17.97 14.10 9.01
C SER A 120 -16.59 14.31 8.37
N LYS A 121 -16.02 15.52 8.48
CA LYS A 121 -14.67 15.80 7.93
C LYS A 121 -13.59 14.83 8.44
N SER A 122 -13.76 14.31 9.66
CA SER A 122 -12.87 13.31 10.26
C SER A 122 -13.04 11.90 9.69
N ALA A 123 -13.98 11.66 8.77
CA ALA A 123 -14.19 10.36 8.14
C ALA A 123 -13.05 9.98 7.18
N ALA A 124 -12.39 10.96 6.58
CA ALA A 124 -11.28 10.75 5.67
C ALA A 124 -10.12 11.72 5.98
N GLU A 125 -8.96 11.44 5.39
CA GLU A 125 -7.84 12.38 5.30
C GLU A 125 -7.46 12.56 3.84
N VAL A 126 -6.94 13.75 3.51
CA VAL A 126 -6.38 14.08 2.20
C VAL A 126 -4.87 14.19 2.37
N LEU A 127 -4.12 13.37 1.64
CA LEU A 127 -2.68 13.44 1.59
C LEU A 127 -2.23 14.24 0.35
N PRO A 128 -0.99 14.74 0.33
CA PRO A 128 -0.43 15.40 -0.84
C PRO A 128 -0.48 14.49 -2.08
N GLY A 129 -0.59 15.11 -3.25
CA GLY A 129 -0.77 14.39 -4.51
C GLY A 129 -2.18 13.85 -4.75
N GLY A 130 -3.18 14.21 -3.94
CA GLY A 130 -4.59 13.85 -4.18
C GLY A 130 -5.00 12.48 -3.66
N VAL A 131 -4.23 11.86 -2.75
CA VAL A 131 -4.58 10.56 -2.17
C VAL A 131 -5.55 10.74 -1.01
N ILE A 132 -6.72 10.11 -1.10
CA ILE A 132 -7.75 10.10 -0.06
C ILE A 132 -7.67 8.79 0.70
N ARG A 133 -7.65 8.85 2.04
CA ARG A 133 -7.64 7.67 2.91
C ARG A 133 -8.76 7.70 3.96
N PRO A 134 -9.26 6.53 4.38
CA PRO A 134 -10.31 6.44 5.38
C PRO A 134 -9.74 6.60 6.79
N LYS A 135 -10.50 7.29 7.66
CA LYS A 135 -10.17 7.55 9.07
C LYS A 135 -11.27 7.07 10.01
N ALA A 136 -12.54 7.25 9.62
CA ALA A 136 -13.71 6.78 10.35
C ALA A 136 -14.89 6.61 9.40
N ASN A 137 -15.88 5.79 9.77
CA ASN A 137 -17.11 5.68 9.00
C ASN A 137 -17.84 7.04 8.94
N GLY A 138 -18.41 7.36 7.79
CA GLY A 138 -19.15 8.61 7.58
C GLY A 138 -19.11 9.09 6.14
N SER A 139 -19.71 10.25 5.91
CA SER A 139 -19.76 10.91 4.61
C SER A 139 -19.15 12.30 4.69
N THR A 140 -18.23 12.60 3.78
CA THR A 140 -17.55 13.89 3.68
C THR A 140 -17.44 14.31 2.22
N THR A 141 -16.92 15.51 1.97
CA THR A 141 -16.69 16.01 0.62
C THR A 141 -15.28 16.57 0.52
N VAL A 142 -14.54 16.16 -0.52
CA VAL A 142 -13.26 16.78 -0.88
C VAL A 142 -13.55 17.91 -1.83
N LYS A 143 -13.19 19.14 -1.45
CA LYS A 143 -13.28 20.32 -2.29
C LYS A 143 -11.89 20.67 -2.81
N ALA A 144 -11.73 20.67 -4.13
CA ALA A 144 -10.54 21.15 -4.81
C ALA A 144 -10.74 22.60 -5.25
N THR A 145 -9.75 23.46 -5.00
CA THR A 145 -9.80 24.88 -5.37
C THR A 145 -8.51 25.32 -6.06
N LEU A 146 -8.62 26.07 -7.14
CA LEU A 146 -7.51 26.66 -7.89
C LEU A 146 -8.00 27.87 -8.69
N ALA A 147 -7.26 28.98 -8.65
CA ALA A 147 -7.56 30.19 -9.42
C ALA A 147 -9.03 30.67 -9.33
N GLY A 148 -9.60 30.63 -8.13
CA GLY A 148 -11.00 31.05 -7.88
C GLY A 148 -12.07 30.05 -8.37
N LYS A 149 -11.69 28.94 -8.99
CA LYS A 149 -12.57 27.84 -9.37
C LYS A 149 -12.59 26.75 -8.31
N SER A 150 -13.68 26.00 -8.24
CA SER A 150 -13.80 24.87 -7.32
C SER A 150 -14.62 23.73 -7.89
N VAL A 151 -14.24 22.51 -7.53
CA VAL A 151 -15.00 21.28 -7.79
C VAL A 151 -15.05 20.45 -6.51
N SER A 152 -16.13 19.70 -6.30
CA SER A 152 -16.35 18.90 -5.08
C SER A 152 -16.63 17.45 -5.42
N VAL A 153 -16.06 16.54 -4.63
CA VAL A 153 -16.23 15.09 -4.78
C VAL A 153 -16.77 14.51 -3.47
N PRO A 154 -17.94 13.86 -3.49
CA PRO A 154 -18.45 13.13 -2.34
C PRO A 154 -17.56 11.93 -2.02
N VAL A 155 -17.29 11.74 -0.74
CA VAL A 155 -16.53 10.62 -0.19
C VAL A 155 -17.38 9.90 0.84
N LYS A 156 -17.64 8.62 0.61
CA LYS A 156 -18.31 7.74 1.56
C LYS A 156 -17.29 6.77 2.15
N VAL A 157 -17.20 6.73 3.47
CA VAL A 157 -16.34 5.82 4.21
C VAL A 157 -17.21 4.86 5.01
N SER A 158 -16.95 3.57 4.84
CA SER A 158 -17.62 2.48 5.52
C SER A 158 -16.61 1.38 5.85
N GLY A 159 -16.98 0.46 6.74
CA GLY A 159 -16.16 -0.71 7.05
C GLY A 159 -14.83 -0.42 7.76
N VAL A 160 -14.62 0.80 8.27
CA VAL A 160 -13.50 1.13 9.17
C VAL A 160 -13.88 0.66 10.59
N ALA A 161 -13.88 -0.66 10.77
CA ALA A 161 -14.14 -1.30 12.06
C ALA A 161 -12.84 -1.74 12.73
N LYS A 162 -12.85 -1.88 14.06
CA LYS A 162 -11.65 -2.25 14.85
C LYS A 162 -11.18 -3.69 14.63
N ASP A 163 -12.04 -4.55 14.08
CA ASP A 163 -11.86 -5.98 13.89
C ASP A 163 -11.53 -6.37 12.44
N GLN A 164 -11.41 -5.40 11.53
CA GLN A 164 -11.05 -5.69 10.15
C GLN A 164 -9.55 -5.97 10.06
N LEU A 165 -9.22 -7.25 9.91
CA LEU A 165 -7.84 -7.74 9.80
C LEU A 165 -7.30 -7.53 8.38
N ALA A 166 -6.01 -7.22 8.29
CA ALA A 166 -5.30 -7.16 7.01
C ALA A 166 -5.15 -8.57 6.43
N ASP A 167 -5.45 -8.72 5.14
CA ASP A 167 -5.31 -10.00 4.43
C ASP A 167 -3.93 -10.10 3.76
N PHE A 168 -3.31 -11.28 3.81
CA PHE A 168 -1.96 -11.41 3.25
C PHE A 168 -1.95 -11.16 1.74
N ILE A 169 -2.90 -11.75 1.00
CA ILE A 169 -2.96 -11.62 -0.45
C ILE A 169 -3.40 -10.21 -0.82
N ARG A 170 -4.47 -9.68 -0.21
CA ARG A 170 -5.04 -8.40 -0.66
C ARG A 170 -4.31 -7.16 -0.13
N ASP A 171 -3.63 -7.24 1.01
CA ASP A 171 -3.06 -6.07 1.68
C ASP A 171 -1.54 -6.19 1.89
N VAL A 172 -1.08 -7.26 2.54
CA VAL A 172 0.33 -7.40 2.92
C VAL A 172 1.24 -7.58 1.72
N ASN A 173 0.92 -8.52 0.83
CA ASN A 173 1.75 -8.85 -0.33
C ASN A 173 1.93 -7.65 -1.28
N PRO A 174 0.88 -6.87 -1.62
CA PRO A 174 1.03 -5.61 -2.33
C PRO A 174 1.97 -4.61 -1.65
N VAL A 175 1.87 -4.46 -0.32
CA VAL A 175 2.75 -3.57 0.46
C VAL A 175 4.20 -4.03 0.40
N LEU A 176 4.46 -5.33 0.63
CA LEU A 176 5.82 -5.91 0.54
C LEU A 176 6.39 -5.78 -0.87
N THR A 177 5.54 -5.92 -1.89
CA THR A 177 5.93 -5.77 -3.29
C THR A 177 6.28 -4.33 -3.62
N LYS A 178 5.43 -3.37 -3.25
CA LYS A 178 5.69 -1.95 -3.46
C LYS A 178 6.94 -1.47 -2.72
N ALA A 179 7.22 -2.02 -1.54
CA ALA A 179 8.44 -1.77 -0.78
C ALA A 179 9.69 -2.47 -1.35
N GLY A 180 9.54 -3.36 -2.34
CA GLY A 180 10.65 -4.05 -2.99
C GLY A 180 11.22 -5.26 -2.22
N CYS A 181 10.55 -5.71 -1.16
CA CYS A 181 11.03 -6.83 -0.34
C CYS A 181 11.21 -8.11 -1.17
N ASN A 182 10.22 -8.43 -2.01
CA ASN A 182 10.18 -9.59 -2.88
C ASN A 182 10.66 -9.27 -4.32
N ALA A 183 11.45 -8.20 -4.50
CA ALA A 183 12.07 -7.89 -5.78
C ALA A 183 13.19 -8.90 -6.12
N GLY A 184 13.44 -9.11 -7.42
CA GLY A 184 14.49 -10.02 -7.90
C GLY A 184 15.92 -9.60 -7.54
N THR A 185 16.12 -8.35 -7.12
CA THR A 185 17.39 -7.83 -6.58
C THR A 185 17.55 -8.09 -5.07
N CYS A 186 16.49 -8.47 -4.38
CA CYS A 186 16.40 -8.65 -2.93
C CYS A 186 15.94 -10.07 -2.58
N HIS A 187 14.95 -10.25 -1.70
CA HIS A 187 14.53 -11.58 -1.24
C HIS A 187 13.77 -12.37 -2.31
N GLY A 188 13.25 -11.72 -3.35
CA GLY A 188 12.68 -12.39 -4.52
C GLY A 188 13.70 -12.88 -5.55
N ALA A 189 15.00 -12.74 -5.27
CA ALA A 189 16.05 -13.30 -6.11
C ALA A 189 15.98 -14.84 -6.16
N LYS A 190 16.56 -15.45 -7.21
CA LYS A 190 16.58 -16.91 -7.40
C LYS A 190 17.01 -17.67 -6.14
N ASP A 191 18.03 -17.17 -5.44
CA ASP A 191 18.60 -17.78 -4.23
C ASP A 191 18.22 -17.00 -2.94
N GLY A 192 17.37 -15.99 -3.04
CA GLY A 192 17.08 -15.06 -1.95
C GLY A 192 18.30 -14.23 -1.52
N LYS A 193 18.29 -13.74 -0.28
CA LYS A 193 19.41 -13.00 0.34
C LYS A 193 19.60 -13.44 1.79
N ASN A 194 20.84 -13.73 2.18
CA ASN A 194 21.23 -14.02 3.57
C ASN A 194 20.36 -15.08 4.25
N GLY A 195 20.05 -16.17 3.54
CA GLY A 195 19.21 -17.26 4.05
C GLY A 195 17.72 -16.90 4.21
N PHE A 196 17.25 -15.86 3.53
CA PHE A 196 15.83 -15.51 3.44
C PHE A 196 15.40 -15.32 1.99
N LYS A 197 14.40 -16.09 1.57
CA LYS A 197 13.88 -16.08 0.21
C LYS A 197 12.37 -15.91 0.22
N LEU A 198 11.90 -15.08 -0.69
CA LEU A 198 10.50 -14.88 -1.04
C LEU A 198 10.32 -15.27 -2.52
N SER A 199 9.09 -15.54 -2.89
CA SER A 199 8.68 -15.69 -4.27
C SER A 199 8.90 -14.38 -5.02
N LEU A 200 9.30 -14.47 -6.30
CA LEU A 200 9.55 -13.27 -7.11
C LEU A 200 8.25 -12.48 -7.25
N ARG A 201 8.24 -11.22 -6.79
CA ARG A 201 7.08 -10.30 -6.85
C ARG A 201 5.83 -10.85 -6.16
N GLY A 202 5.98 -11.78 -5.20
CA GLY A 202 4.85 -12.26 -4.40
C GLY A 202 3.92 -13.21 -5.14
N TYR A 203 4.44 -13.97 -6.11
CA TYR A 203 3.67 -14.90 -6.93
C TYR A 203 3.22 -16.17 -6.19
N ASP A 204 3.86 -16.53 -5.07
CA ASP A 204 3.49 -17.67 -4.25
C ASP A 204 3.26 -17.25 -2.79
N ALA A 205 2.00 -16.96 -2.47
CA ALA A 205 1.61 -16.49 -1.15
C ALA A 205 1.81 -17.54 -0.05
N GLU A 206 1.66 -18.83 -0.37
CA GLU A 206 1.85 -19.89 0.62
C GLU A 206 3.33 -20.04 0.97
N TYR A 207 4.19 -20.05 -0.05
CA TYR A 207 5.63 -20.03 0.15
C TYR A 207 6.08 -18.80 0.96
N ASP A 208 5.58 -17.62 0.62
CA ASP A 208 5.98 -16.37 1.27
C ASP A 208 5.55 -16.31 2.74
N VAL A 209 4.31 -16.70 3.05
CA VAL A 209 3.84 -16.74 4.44
C VAL A 209 4.69 -17.71 5.26
N ARG A 210 4.94 -18.93 4.76
CA ARG A 210 5.80 -19.91 5.46
C ARG A 210 7.23 -19.40 5.68
N ALA A 211 7.79 -18.67 4.72
CA ALA A 211 9.12 -18.06 4.86
C ALA A 211 9.18 -17.01 5.99
N PHE A 212 8.05 -16.36 6.30
CA PHE A 212 7.92 -15.46 7.46
C PHE A 212 7.62 -16.21 8.77
N THR A 213 6.71 -17.19 8.74
CA THR A 213 6.13 -17.78 9.95
C THR A 213 6.79 -19.05 10.43
N ASP A 214 7.42 -19.84 9.56
CA ASP A 214 7.85 -21.21 9.90
C ASP A 214 9.38 -21.31 9.96
N GLU A 215 10.06 -20.59 9.07
CA GLU A 215 11.52 -20.60 8.99
C GLU A 215 12.21 -19.92 10.18
N LEU A 216 13.40 -20.42 10.53
CA LEU A 216 14.27 -19.86 11.57
C LEU A 216 13.54 -19.56 12.89
N ALA A 217 12.68 -20.49 13.32
CA ALA A 217 11.87 -20.39 14.53
C ALA A 217 10.96 -19.15 14.57
N SER A 218 10.33 -18.83 13.43
CA SER A 218 9.30 -17.79 13.32
C SER A 218 9.77 -16.37 13.67
N ARG A 219 11.09 -16.15 13.76
CA ARG A 219 11.66 -14.87 14.23
C ARG A 219 11.34 -13.66 13.34
N ARG A 220 10.81 -13.90 12.13
CA ARG A 220 10.46 -12.83 11.18
C ARG A 220 9.06 -12.28 11.38
N ALA A 221 8.13 -13.09 11.89
CA ALA A 221 6.75 -12.72 12.23
C ALA A 221 6.43 -13.18 13.66
N ASN A 222 6.73 -12.33 14.64
CA ASN A 222 6.45 -12.57 16.04
C ASN A 222 5.00 -12.18 16.36
N VAL A 223 4.08 -13.15 16.34
CA VAL A 223 2.65 -12.94 16.63
C VAL A 223 2.41 -12.42 18.05
N ALA A 224 3.23 -12.85 19.02
CA ALA A 224 3.08 -12.45 20.42
C ALA A 224 3.53 -11.00 20.69
N SER A 225 4.47 -10.50 19.88
CA SER A 225 4.89 -9.10 19.88
C SER A 225 5.13 -8.65 18.44
N PRO A 226 4.07 -8.21 17.73
CA PRO A 226 4.17 -7.84 16.32
C PRO A 226 5.28 -6.82 16.06
N ASP A 227 5.42 -5.83 16.94
CA ASP A 227 6.40 -4.75 16.81
C ASP A 227 7.85 -5.22 16.88
N ASP A 228 8.11 -6.36 17.53
CA ASP A 228 9.45 -7.00 17.61
C ASP A 228 9.74 -7.95 16.44
N SER A 229 8.83 -8.05 15.48
CA SER A 229 9.02 -8.88 14.30
C SER A 229 10.15 -8.35 13.43
N LEU A 230 11.13 -9.20 13.08
CA LEU A 230 12.26 -8.74 12.25
C LEU A 230 11.81 -8.15 10.91
N MET A 231 10.68 -8.59 10.33
CA MET A 231 10.17 -8.00 9.10
C MET A 231 9.80 -6.51 9.28
N LEU A 232 9.30 -6.12 10.45
CA LEU A 232 8.99 -4.72 10.78
C LEU A 232 10.25 -3.95 11.22
N LEU A 233 11.07 -4.55 12.08
CA LEU A 233 12.29 -3.90 12.58
C LEU A 233 13.30 -3.61 11.46
N LYS A 234 13.43 -4.51 10.46
CA LYS A 234 14.29 -4.30 9.29
C LYS A 234 13.70 -3.27 8.33
N ALA A 235 12.39 -3.30 8.10
CA ALA A 235 11.72 -2.36 7.20
C ALA A 235 11.73 -0.91 7.72
N THR A 236 11.70 -0.74 9.04
CA THR A 236 11.78 0.57 9.72
C THR A 236 13.20 1.02 10.03
N ALA A 237 14.21 0.22 9.67
CA ALA A 237 15.62 0.42 10.03
C ALA A 237 15.90 0.50 11.54
N ALA A 238 15.00 0.02 12.39
CA ALA A 238 15.24 -0.14 13.83
C ALA A 238 16.38 -1.14 14.11
N VAL A 239 16.65 -2.05 13.17
CA VAL A 239 17.84 -2.91 13.17
C VAL A 239 18.52 -2.90 11.79
N PRO A 240 19.83 -3.15 11.69
CA PRO A 240 20.58 -3.01 10.42
C PRO A 240 20.01 -3.85 9.27
N HIS A 241 19.73 -3.22 8.14
CA HIS A 241 19.22 -3.88 6.93
C HIS A 241 19.85 -3.23 5.69
N GLN A 242 20.36 -4.04 4.76
CA GLN A 242 20.97 -3.52 3.53
C GLN A 242 19.93 -2.92 2.56
N GLY A 243 18.66 -3.31 2.69
CA GLY A 243 17.57 -2.76 1.88
C GLY A 243 17.05 -1.39 2.32
N GLN A 244 17.77 -0.69 3.21
CA GLN A 244 17.42 0.64 3.75
C GLN A 244 16.08 0.65 4.50
N GLN A 245 15.68 1.83 4.98
CA GLN A 245 14.36 2.08 5.54
C GLN A 245 13.33 2.20 4.42
N VAL A 246 12.29 1.36 4.45
CA VAL A 246 11.20 1.34 3.47
C VAL A 246 9.83 1.60 4.09
N PHE A 247 9.70 1.48 5.42
CA PHE A 247 8.52 1.89 6.18
C PHE A 247 8.88 2.98 7.20
N GLN A 248 7.94 3.88 7.44
CA GLN A 248 7.94 4.72 8.62
C GLN A 248 7.08 4.05 9.70
N PRO A 249 7.56 3.93 10.95
CA PRO A 249 6.72 3.44 12.04
C PRO A 249 5.38 4.17 12.08
N GLY A 250 4.28 3.43 12.18
CA GLY A 250 2.92 3.97 12.21
C GLY A 250 2.30 4.31 10.84
N ASP A 251 3.06 4.31 9.74
CA ASP A 251 2.48 4.48 8.41
C ASP A 251 1.52 3.32 8.03
N VAL A 252 0.76 3.50 6.95
CA VAL A 252 -0.22 2.50 6.54
C VAL A 252 0.43 1.16 6.18
N SER A 253 1.61 1.16 5.59
CA SER A 253 2.33 -0.03 5.17
C SER A 253 2.81 -0.84 6.37
N TYR A 254 3.39 -0.17 7.35
CA TYR A 254 3.75 -0.70 8.66
C TYR A 254 2.51 -1.28 9.36
N ARG A 255 1.41 -0.51 9.41
CA ARG A 255 0.18 -0.94 10.07
C ARG A 255 -0.42 -2.18 9.40
N VAL A 256 -0.45 -2.24 8.07
CA VAL A 256 -0.93 -3.42 7.31
C VAL A 256 -0.18 -4.69 7.74
N VAL A 257 1.15 -4.62 7.72
CA VAL A 257 2.00 -5.75 8.10
C VAL A 257 1.81 -6.10 9.58
N ARG A 258 1.83 -5.10 10.46
CA ARG A 258 1.69 -5.28 11.91
C ARG A 258 0.36 -5.92 12.29
N GLU A 259 -0.75 -5.43 11.76
CA GLU A 259 -2.09 -5.96 12.05
C GLU A 259 -2.23 -7.39 11.53
N TRP A 260 -1.66 -7.72 10.37
CA TRP A 260 -1.61 -9.10 9.89
C TRP A 260 -0.80 -10.03 10.81
N ILE A 261 0.35 -9.57 11.32
CA ILE A 261 1.14 -10.35 12.30
C ILE A 261 0.34 -10.53 13.60
N GLY A 262 -0.23 -9.45 14.13
CA GLY A 262 -1.05 -9.48 15.35
C GLY A 262 -2.30 -10.36 15.22
N ALA A 263 -2.80 -10.54 13.99
CA ALA A 263 -3.88 -11.46 13.65
C ALA A 263 -3.46 -12.95 13.55
N GLY A 264 -2.20 -13.26 13.83
CA GLY A 264 -1.65 -14.62 13.76
C GLY A 264 -0.89 -14.94 12.48
N ALA A 265 -0.60 -13.95 11.64
CA ALA A 265 0.19 -14.10 10.40
C ALA A 265 -0.33 -15.21 9.47
N LYS A 266 -1.67 -15.36 9.38
CA LYS A 266 -2.31 -16.46 8.64
C LYS A 266 -2.49 -16.11 7.17
N LEU A 267 -2.43 -17.14 6.33
CA LEU A 267 -2.88 -17.07 4.94
C LEU A 267 -4.36 -17.41 4.85
N ASN A 268 -5.13 -16.59 4.14
CA ASN A 268 -6.47 -16.92 3.69
C ASN A 268 -6.42 -17.32 2.20
N PRO A 269 -6.42 -18.63 1.87
CA PRO A 269 -6.31 -19.06 0.48
C PRO A 269 -7.54 -18.71 -0.38
N ALA A 270 -8.68 -18.42 0.26
CA ALA A 270 -9.92 -18.02 -0.41
C ALA A 270 -10.01 -16.50 -0.68
N ALA A 271 -8.99 -15.72 -0.31
CA ALA A 271 -8.98 -14.29 -0.59
C ALA A 271 -9.03 -14.05 -2.11
N SER A 272 -9.95 -13.18 -2.54
CA SER A 272 -10.13 -12.86 -3.95
C SER A 272 -8.87 -12.22 -4.54
N ARG A 273 -8.48 -12.69 -5.72
CA ARG A 273 -7.28 -12.25 -6.45
C ARG A 273 -7.64 -11.28 -7.56
N VAL A 274 -6.68 -10.45 -7.93
CA VAL A 274 -6.82 -9.54 -9.07
C VAL A 274 -6.98 -10.34 -10.36
N VAL A 275 -7.96 -9.95 -11.18
CA VAL A 275 -8.20 -10.51 -12.52
C VAL A 275 -7.90 -9.51 -13.62
N LYS A 276 -7.94 -8.21 -13.31
CA LYS A 276 -7.68 -7.12 -14.26
C LYS A 276 -7.20 -5.87 -13.53
N ILE A 277 -6.38 -5.07 -14.21
CA ILE A 277 -6.21 -3.66 -13.86
C ILE A 277 -6.60 -2.73 -15.01
N ASP A 278 -7.00 -1.52 -14.67
CA ASP A 278 -7.26 -0.41 -15.58
C ASP A 278 -6.34 0.76 -15.24
N LEU A 279 -5.58 1.22 -16.23
CA LEU A 279 -4.73 2.42 -16.16
C LEU A 279 -5.44 3.61 -16.79
N SER A 280 -5.55 4.72 -16.06
CA SER A 280 -6.14 5.98 -16.54
C SER A 280 -5.22 7.18 -16.21
N PRO A 281 -5.33 8.31 -16.94
CA PRO A 281 -6.20 8.54 -18.10
C PRO A 281 -5.84 7.68 -19.32
N LYS A 282 -6.79 7.49 -20.24
CA LYS A 282 -6.55 6.80 -21.51
C LYS A 282 -6.09 7.80 -22.56
N ASN A 283 -4.92 7.54 -23.12
CA ASN A 283 -4.27 8.29 -24.19
C ASN A 283 -4.19 9.80 -23.89
N PRO A 284 -3.65 10.21 -22.71
CA PRO A 284 -3.56 11.61 -22.37
C PRO A 284 -2.65 12.36 -23.35
N VAL A 285 -3.12 13.54 -23.77
CA VAL A 285 -2.33 14.48 -24.56
C VAL A 285 -1.84 15.58 -23.62
N VAL A 286 -0.53 15.64 -23.38
CA VAL A 286 0.11 16.64 -22.54
C VAL A 286 0.72 17.71 -23.46
N GLN A 287 0.21 18.94 -23.36
CA GLN A 287 0.58 19.99 -24.31
C GLN A 287 2.02 20.48 -24.14
N ARG A 288 2.48 20.62 -22.89
CA ARG A 288 3.75 21.28 -22.57
C ARG A 288 4.82 20.27 -22.14
N VAL A 289 6.06 20.54 -22.51
CA VAL A 289 7.23 19.83 -21.96
C VAL A 289 7.45 20.28 -20.52
N GLY A 290 7.78 19.35 -19.63
CA GLY A 290 7.90 19.60 -18.18
C GLY A 290 6.57 19.52 -17.42
N ALA A 291 5.43 19.49 -18.12
CA ALA A 291 4.14 19.27 -17.49
C ALA A 291 4.01 17.83 -16.97
N ARG A 292 3.13 17.66 -15.98
CA ARG A 292 2.95 16.41 -15.27
C ARG A 292 1.58 15.83 -15.51
N GLN A 293 1.47 14.50 -15.41
CA GLN A 293 0.23 13.76 -15.52
C GLN A 293 0.21 12.67 -14.44
N GLN A 294 -0.73 12.75 -13.50
CA GLN A 294 -0.99 11.69 -12.54
C GLN A 294 -1.60 10.49 -13.28
N MET A 295 -1.06 9.31 -13.02
CA MET A 295 -1.66 8.05 -13.46
C MET A 295 -2.41 7.41 -12.30
N ARG A 296 -3.56 6.80 -12.59
CA ARG A 296 -4.40 6.08 -11.65
C ARG A 296 -4.57 4.64 -12.10
N VAL A 297 -4.50 3.71 -11.15
CA VAL A 297 -4.61 2.26 -11.39
C VAL A 297 -5.74 1.67 -10.55
N ILE A 298 -6.73 1.07 -11.21
CA ILE A 298 -7.85 0.39 -10.57
C ILE A 298 -7.69 -1.12 -10.80
N ALA A 299 -7.74 -1.89 -9.73
CA ALA A 299 -7.79 -3.35 -9.80
C ALA A 299 -9.23 -3.84 -9.68
N THR A 300 -9.58 -4.82 -10.52
CA THR A 300 -10.81 -5.62 -10.41
C THR A 300 -10.43 -7.01 -9.93
N TYR A 301 -11.14 -7.50 -8.92
CA TYR A 301 -10.92 -8.79 -8.28
C TYR A 301 -11.91 -9.83 -8.78
N ALA A 302 -11.61 -11.11 -8.59
CA ALA A 302 -12.45 -12.24 -9.02
C ALA A 302 -13.86 -12.25 -8.37
N ASP A 303 -14.03 -11.55 -7.24
CA ASP A 303 -15.30 -11.38 -6.53
C ASP A 303 -16.14 -10.21 -7.09
N GLY A 304 -15.67 -9.56 -8.17
CA GLY A 304 -16.29 -8.38 -8.77
C GLY A 304 -16.01 -7.06 -8.05
N SER A 305 -15.36 -7.09 -6.88
CA SER A 305 -14.96 -5.87 -6.18
C SER A 305 -13.87 -5.13 -6.95
N THR A 306 -13.82 -3.80 -6.77
CA THR A 306 -12.74 -2.97 -7.31
C THR A 306 -12.00 -2.26 -6.18
N ARG A 307 -10.72 -1.95 -6.40
CA ARG A 307 -9.89 -1.18 -5.48
C ARG A 307 -9.00 -0.25 -6.28
N ASP A 308 -8.87 0.98 -5.83
CA ASP A 308 -7.83 1.87 -6.32
C ASP A 308 -6.50 1.47 -5.68
N VAL A 309 -5.62 0.97 -6.53
CA VAL A 309 -4.31 0.42 -6.17
C VAL A 309 -3.19 1.34 -6.65
N THR A 310 -3.49 2.59 -6.99
CA THR A 310 -2.50 3.55 -7.51
C THR A 310 -1.27 3.65 -6.61
N THR A 311 -1.45 3.67 -5.29
CA THR A 311 -0.33 3.78 -4.34
C THR A 311 0.51 2.49 -4.21
N LEU A 312 -0.03 1.34 -4.65
CA LEU A 312 0.60 0.02 -4.57
C LEU A 312 1.07 -0.51 -5.93
N ALA A 313 0.55 0.05 -7.02
CA ALA A 313 0.91 -0.30 -8.38
C ALA A 313 2.21 0.40 -8.81
N PHE A 314 2.78 -0.12 -9.90
CA PHE A 314 3.91 0.49 -10.57
C PHE A 314 3.46 0.93 -11.95
N VAL A 315 3.85 2.14 -12.34
CA VAL A 315 3.66 2.68 -13.68
C VAL A 315 5.02 3.09 -14.23
N ASP A 316 5.44 2.42 -15.29
CA ASP A 316 6.72 2.61 -15.95
C ASP A 316 6.51 3.05 -17.41
N THR A 317 7.45 3.79 -17.97
CA THR A 317 7.43 4.19 -19.39
C THR A 317 8.33 3.27 -20.22
N GLY A 318 7.90 2.92 -21.43
CA GLY A 318 8.74 2.25 -22.43
C GLY A 318 9.65 3.19 -23.22
N ASN A 319 9.46 4.51 -23.09
CA ASN A 319 10.30 5.53 -23.73
C ASN A 319 10.70 6.61 -22.72
N GLN A 320 11.83 6.37 -22.05
CA GLN A 320 12.37 7.25 -21.01
C GLN A 320 12.91 8.58 -21.53
N ASP A 321 13.15 8.69 -22.83
CA ASP A 321 13.58 9.96 -23.40
C ASP A 321 12.40 10.93 -23.56
N VAL A 322 11.17 10.44 -23.68
CA VAL A 322 9.96 11.27 -23.90
C VAL A 322 9.29 11.65 -22.59
N ALA A 323 9.25 10.72 -21.64
CA ALA A 323 8.65 10.94 -20.33
C ALA A 323 9.37 10.10 -19.27
N ARG A 324 9.27 10.48 -18.00
CA ARG A 324 9.70 9.67 -16.85
C ARG A 324 8.57 9.52 -15.85
N THR A 325 8.60 8.47 -15.04
CA THR A 325 7.65 8.27 -13.93
C THR A 325 8.36 8.30 -12.58
N ASP A 326 7.63 8.74 -11.56
CA ASP A 326 8.08 8.68 -10.17
C ASP A 326 7.35 7.58 -9.36
N SER A 327 7.73 7.46 -8.08
CA SER A 327 7.17 6.46 -7.17
C SER A 327 5.67 6.64 -6.86
N ALA A 328 5.16 7.86 -7.07
CA ALA A 328 3.76 8.25 -6.92
C ALA A 328 2.96 8.05 -8.22
N ASN A 329 3.57 7.45 -9.24
CA ASN A 329 2.99 7.23 -10.57
C ASN A 329 2.60 8.53 -11.27
N VAL A 330 3.37 9.60 -11.04
CA VAL A 330 3.29 10.86 -11.81
C VAL A 330 4.25 10.77 -12.98
N VAL A 331 3.71 10.97 -14.19
CA VAL A 331 4.48 11.10 -15.42
C VAL A 331 4.93 12.54 -15.56
N THR A 332 6.22 12.78 -15.79
CA THR A 332 6.78 14.08 -16.18
C THR A 332 7.21 14.02 -17.64
N THR A 333 6.74 14.95 -18.47
CA THR A 333 7.12 15.02 -19.88
C THR A 333 8.50 15.66 -20.04
N LEU A 334 9.31 15.12 -20.94
CA LEU A 334 10.71 15.52 -21.14
C LEU A 334 10.96 16.13 -22.52
N ARG A 335 10.28 15.63 -23.54
CA ARG A 335 10.32 16.17 -24.91
C ARG A 335 9.10 15.72 -25.70
N ARG A 336 8.93 16.29 -26.90
CA ARG A 336 7.88 15.90 -27.86
C ARG A 336 7.98 14.44 -28.24
N GLY A 337 6.84 13.77 -28.39
CA GLY A 337 6.76 12.39 -28.85
C GLY A 337 5.71 11.58 -28.09
N GLU A 338 5.74 10.27 -28.27
CA GLU A 338 4.85 9.34 -27.59
C GLU A 338 5.63 8.45 -26.62
N ALA A 339 5.06 8.28 -25.42
CA ALA A 339 5.60 7.42 -24.38
C ALA A 339 4.56 6.35 -24.01
N PRO A 340 4.77 5.06 -24.36
CA PRO A 340 3.92 3.99 -23.87
C PRO A 340 4.11 3.84 -22.37
N MET A 341 3.00 3.84 -21.63
CA MET A 341 2.94 3.65 -20.19
C MET A 341 2.42 2.25 -19.86
N LEU A 342 3.15 1.53 -19.02
CA LEU A 342 2.79 0.19 -18.55
C LEU A 342 2.54 0.23 -17.04
N ALA A 343 1.32 -0.10 -16.63
CA ALA A 343 0.99 -0.37 -15.25
C ALA A 343 1.10 -1.87 -14.94
N ARG A 344 1.55 -2.19 -13.72
CA ARG A 344 1.55 -3.56 -13.18
C ARG A 344 1.09 -3.61 -11.73
N PHE A 345 0.30 -4.63 -11.40
CA PHE A 345 -0.15 -4.91 -10.04
C PHE A 345 -0.55 -6.40 -9.94
N GLU A 346 0.04 -7.13 -9.00
CA GLU A 346 -0.25 -8.57 -8.73
C GLU A 346 -0.36 -9.46 -10.00
N GLY A 347 0.57 -9.30 -10.94
CA GLY A 347 0.62 -10.09 -12.17
C GLY A 347 -0.33 -9.61 -13.28
N ALA A 348 -1.21 -8.66 -13.01
CA ALA A 348 -2.04 -8.00 -14.02
C ALA A 348 -1.31 -6.77 -14.60
N TYR A 349 -1.58 -6.51 -15.89
CA TYR A 349 -0.97 -5.43 -16.66
C TYR A 349 -2.03 -4.60 -17.37
N ALA A 350 -1.78 -3.31 -17.51
CA ALA A 350 -2.55 -2.42 -18.38
C ALA A 350 -1.62 -1.39 -19.01
N ALA A 351 -1.97 -0.91 -20.19
CA ALA A 351 -1.19 0.10 -20.90
C ALA A 351 -2.04 1.27 -21.38
N THR A 352 -1.36 2.38 -21.65
CA THR A 352 -1.86 3.54 -22.38
C THR A 352 -0.68 4.30 -22.99
N THR A 353 -0.92 5.28 -23.86
CA THR A 353 0.16 6.09 -24.46
C THR A 353 0.01 7.54 -24.03
N VAL A 354 1.04 8.12 -23.45
CA VAL A 354 1.10 9.57 -23.21
C VAL A 354 1.67 10.23 -24.47
N THR A 355 0.92 11.17 -25.05
CA THR A 355 1.38 11.97 -26.20
C THR A 355 1.81 13.34 -25.72
N VAL A 356 3.07 13.69 -25.95
CA VAL A 356 3.65 15.00 -25.60
C VAL A 356 3.70 15.87 -26.84
N MET A 357 2.85 16.89 -26.89
CA MET A 357 2.77 17.77 -28.06
C MET A 357 3.94 18.74 -28.12
N GLY A 358 4.36 19.32 -26.99
CA GLY A 358 5.34 20.40 -26.88
C GLY A 358 4.90 21.71 -27.53
N ASP A 359 5.54 22.81 -27.10
CA ASP A 359 5.25 24.15 -27.61
C ASP A 359 5.46 24.22 -29.13
N ARG A 360 4.54 24.89 -29.82
CA ARG A 360 4.64 25.18 -31.25
C ARG A 360 5.28 26.53 -31.49
#